data_AF-A0A7S4PSE3-F1
#
_entry.id   AF-A0A7S4PSE3-F1
#
_cell.length_a   1.000
_cell.length_b   1.000
_cell.length_c   1.000
_cell.angle_alpha   90.00
_cell.angle_beta   90.00
_cell.angle_gamma   90.00
#
_symmetry.space_group_name_H-M   'P 1'
#
loop_
_entity.id
_entity.type
_entity.pdbx_description
1 polymer ?
#
loop_
_entity_poly.entity_id
_entity_poly.type
_entity_poly.pdbx_seq_one_letter_code
_entity_poly.pdbx_strand_id
1 'polypeptide(L)'
;VESLANACHVFDKTTVISLLQPPPEVVNLFDEILLLGPNGVLLYHGPVSDAESYFEEEFGFKKPGNLPLADFLVTLCTDEVTQYWSTFNSDDVPTPMEMAERWKRSRIFKQYIKPRFHEAVNHGRCKESNTVNQMPWIT
;
A
#
# COMPACT_ATOMS: atom_id res chain seq x y z
N VAL A 1 15.04 -9.76 6.27
CA VAL A 1 13.97 -8.73 6.31
C VAL A 1 13.75 -8.26 7.74
N GLU A 2 13.59 -9.16 8.71
CA GLU A 2 13.47 -8.81 10.14
C GLU A 2 14.58 -7.89 10.66
N SER A 3 15.85 -8.17 10.33
CA SER A 3 16.96 -7.32 10.76
C SER A 3 16.90 -5.90 10.18
N LEU A 4 16.34 -5.75 8.96
CA LEU A 4 16.11 -4.45 8.33
C LEU A 4 14.93 -3.73 9.00
N ALA A 5 13.83 -4.44 9.26
CA ALA A 5 12.67 -3.90 9.97
C ALA A 5 13.05 -3.39 11.37
N ASN A 6 13.83 -4.17 12.12
CA ASN A 6 14.35 -3.76 13.43
C ASN A 6 15.27 -2.55 13.33
N ALA A 7 16.19 -2.53 12.36
CA ALA A 7 17.05 -1.37 12.16
C ALA A 7 16.23 -0.10 11.83
N CYS A 8 15.19 -0.20 11.01
CA CYS A 8 14.33 0.93 10.68
C CYS A 8 13.65 1.52 11.93
N HIS A 9 13.11 0.65 12.78
CA HIS A 9 12.49 1.05 14.04
C HIS A 9 13.49 1.67 15.02
N VAL A 10 14.70 1.11 15.13
CA VAL A 10 15.72 1.61 16.05
C VAL A 10 16.31 2.95 15.60
N PHE A 11 16.47 3.16 14.29
CA PHE A 11 17.15 4.35 13.74
C PHE A 11 16.19 5.44 13.23
N ASP A 12 14.88 5.26 13.39
CA ASP A 12 13.85 6.16 12.87
C ASP A 12 14.06 6.46 11.38
N LYS A 13 14.14 5.38 10.57
CA LYS A 13 14.38 5.43 9.12
C LYS A 13 13.27 4.72 8.36
N THR A 14 12.88 5.29 7.22
CA THR A 14 11.99 4.64 6.25
C THR A 14 12.82 3.84 5.24
N THR A 15 12.58 2.53 5.17
CA THR A 15 13.16 1.67 4.12
C THR A 15 12.06 1.19 3.19
N VAL A 16 12.26 1.35 1.89
CA VAL A 16 11.36 0.82 0.85
C VAL A 16 11.98 -0.46 0.29
N ILE A 17 11.22 -1.56 0.31
CA ILE A 17 11.64 -2.85 -0.25
C ILE A 17 10.58 -3.28 -1.27
N SER A 18 11.02 -3.64 -2.46
CA SER A 18 10.17 -4.30 -3.46
C SER A 18 10.51 -5.79 -3.46
N LEU A 19 9.53 -6.64 -3.14
CA LEU A 19 9.66 -8.10 -3.13
C LEU A 19 8.80 -8.67 -4.26
N LEU A 20 9.40 -9.53 -5.09
CA LEU A 20 8.64 -10.28 -6.09
C LEU A 20 8.05 -11.52 -5.40
N GLN A 21 6.73 -11.49 -5.15
CA GLN A 21 5.98 -12.58 -4.50
C GLN A 21 6.54 -12.99 -3.13
N PRO A 22 6.47 -12.12 -2.11
CA PRO A 22 6.90 -12.47 -0.76
C PRO A 22 6.05 -13.61 -0.19
N PRO A 23 6.66 -14.57 0.53
CA PRO A 23 5.91 -15.53 1.32
C PRO A 23 4.98 -14.83 2.31
N PRO A 24 3.85 -15.45 2.73
CA PRO A 24 2.91 -14.84 3.67
C PRO A 24 3.54 -14.35 4.97
N GLU A 25 4.51 -15.12 5.50
CA GLU A 25 5.27 -14.78 6.70
C GLU A 25 6.00 -13.45 6.55
N VAL A 26 6.49 -13.14 5.34
CA VAL A 26 7.24 -11.92 5.05
C VAL A 26 6.31 -10.71 4.93
N VAL A 27 5.11 -10.88 4.39
CA VAL A 27 4.10 -9.80 4.32
C VAL A 27 3.70 -9.35 5.73
N ASN A 28 3.56 -10.30 6.66
CA ASN A 28 3.20 -10.01 8.06
C ASN A 28 4.30 -9.26 8.86
N LEU A 29 5.52 -9.17 8.33
CA LEU A 29 6.62 -8.43 8.96
C LEU A 29 6.60 -6.93 8.66
N PHE A 30 5.79 -6.48 7.69
CA PHE A 30 5.72 -5.08 7.31
C PHE A 30 4.57 -4.38 8.02
N ASP A 31 4.81 -3.16 8.48
CA ASP A 31 3.76 -2.30 9.02
C ASP A 31 2.79 -1.88 7.92
N GLU A 32 3.33 -1.62 6.73
CA GLU A 32 2.60 -1.09 5.57
C GLU A 32 2.97 -1.82 4.28
N ILE A 33 2.01 -1.86 3.35
CA ILE A 33 2.19 -2.43 2.03
C ILE A 33 1.77 -1.44 0.95
N LEU A 34 2.45 -1.50 -0.18
CA LEU A 34 2.12 -0.79 -1.42
C LEU A 34 1.78 -1.84 -2.49
N LEU A 35 0.52 -1.92 -2.87
CA LEU A 35 0.03 -2.86 -3.87
C LEU A 35 -0.10 -2.18 -5.23
N LEU A 36 0.64 -2.70 -6.21
CA LEU A 36 0.63 -2.26 -7.58
C LEU A 36 -0.01 -3.34 -8.45
N GLY A 37 -1.09 -2.97 -9.13
CA GLY A 37 -1.77 -3.79 -10.12
C GLY A 37 -1.14 -3.70 -11.50
N PRO A 38 -1.86 -4.18 -12.54
CA PRO A 38 -1.41 -4.13 -13.92
C PRO A 38 -1.01 -2.72 -14.35
N ASN A 39 0.02 -2.61 -15.17
CA ASN A 39 0.59 -1.33 -15.63
C ASN A 39 1.08 -0.40 -14.50
N GLY A 40 1.35 -0.93 -13.30
CA GLY A 40 1.86 -0.15 -12.17
C GLY A 40 0.79 0.73 -11.50
N VAL A 41 -0.49 0.43 -11.70
CA VAL A 41 -1.58 1.18 -11.08
C VAL A 41 -1.61 0.92 -9.57
N LEU A 42 -1.58 1.99 -8.77
CA LEU A 42 -1.63 1.89 -7.32
C LEU A 42 -3.04 1.52 -6.84
N LEU A 43 -3.19 0.29 -6.36
CA LEU A 43 -4.46 -0.24 -5.85
C LEU A 43 -4.63 0.06 -4.36
N TYR A 44 -3.54 0.00 -3.60
CA TYR A 44 -3.56 0.21 -2.16
C TYR A 44 -2.21 0.66 -1.63
N HIS A 45 -2.23 1.57 -0.66
CA HIS A 45 -1.10 1.85 0.20
C HIS A 45 -1.59 2.23 1.59
N GLY A 46 -1.10 1.50 2.59
CA GLY A 46 -1.46 1.66 4.00
C GLY A 46 -1.08 0.45 4.84
N PRO A 47 -1.56 0.40 6.10
CA PRO A 47 -1.25 -0.69 7.02
C PRO A 47 -1.69 -2.05 6.50
N VAL A 48 -0.91 -3.09 6.80
CA VAL A 48 -1.26 -4.48 6.44
C VAL A 48 -2.57 -4.91 7.13
N SER A 49 -2.78 -4.48 8.38
CA SER A 49 -3.97 -4.80 9.17
C SER A 49 -5.27 -4.28 8.56
N ASP A 50 -5.21 -3.17 7.83
CA ASP A 50 -6.40 -2.50 7.27
C ASP A 50 -6.68 -2.96 5.84
N ALA A 51 -5.77 -3.71 5.21
CA ALA A 51 -5.84 -4.07 3.79
C ALA A 51 -7.04 -4.96 3.47
N GLU A 52 -7.30 -5.99 4.28
CA GLU A 52 -8.44 -6.91 4.05
C GLU A 52 -9.77 -6.16 4.14
N SER A 53 -10.00 -5.43 5.24
CA SER A 53 -11.22 -4.65 5.44
C SER A 53 -11.42 -3.58 4.37
N TYR A 54 -10.34 -2.95 3.89
CA TYR A 54 -10.41 -1.98 2.79
C TYR A 54 -11.00 -2.59 1.52
N PHE A 55 -10.51 -3.76 1.09
CA PHE A 55 -10.97 -4.39 -0.13
C PHE A 55 -12.40 -4.94 0.00
N GLU A 56 -12.78 -5.39 1.20
CA GLU A 56 -14.15 -5.80 1.48
C GLU A 56 -15.12 -4.60 1.49
N GLU A 57 -14.78 -3.49 2.16
CA GLU A 57 -15.67 -2.33 2.29
C GLU A 57 -15.81 -1.50 1.01
N GLU A 58 -14.70 -1.26 0.29
CA GLU A 58 -14.70 -0.35 -0.88
C GLU A 58 -15.12 -1.06 -2.17
N PHE A 59 -15.01 -2.38 -2.22
CA PHE A 59 -15.25 -3.16 -3.43
C PHE A 59 -16.08 -4.44 -3.20
N GLY A 60 -16.13 -5.00 -1.99
CA GLY A 60 -16.81 -6.28 -1.75
C GLY A 60 -15.95 -7.51 -2.11
N PHE A 61 -14.63 -7.33 -2.21
CA PHE A 61 -13.71 -8.46 -2.33
C PHE A 61 -13.54 -9.14 -0.98
N LYS A 62 -14.03 -10.37 -0.88
CA LYS A 62 -14.00 -11.11 0.37
C LYS A 62 -12.92 -12.18 0.33
N LYS A 63 -11.98 -12.11 1.27
CA LYS A 63 -10.94 -13.13 1.41
C LYS A 63 -11.56 -14.44 1.90
N PRO A 64 -11.26 -15.59 1.26
CA PRO A 64 -11.58 -16.89 1.82
C PRO A 64 -10.86 -17.11 3.16
N GLY A 65 -11.54 -17.75 4.13
CA GLY A 65 -10.99 -17.92 5.49
C GLY A 65 -9.72 -18.77 5.56
N ASN A 66 -9.54 -19.71 4.63
CA ASN A 66 -8.39 -20.59 4.51
C ASN A 66 -7.24 -20.02 3.66
N LEU A 67 -7.45 -18.87 2.99
CA LEU A 67 -6.44 -18.27 2.13
C LEU A 67 -5.56 -17.30 2.93
N PRO A 68 -4.22 -17.40 2.85
CA PRO A 68 -3.32 -16.41 3.43
C PRO A 68 -3.57 -15.00 2.87
N LEU A 69 -3.39 -13.97 3.70
CA LEU A 69 -3.58 -12.57 3.29
C LEU A 69 -2.69 -12.20 2.10
N ALA A 70 -1.43 -12.63 2.10
CA ALA A 70 -0.49 -12.34 1.02
C ALA A 70 -0.99 -12.87 -0.34
N ASP A 71 -1.47 -14.12 -0.38
CA ASP A 71 -1.96 -14.74 -1.61
C ASP A 71 -3.20 -14.03 -2.14
N PHE A 72 -4.10 -13.64 -1.23
CA PHE A 72 -5.27 -12.82 -1.55
C PHE A 72 -4.86 -11.50 -2.20
N LEU A 73 -3.99 -10.73 -1.55
CA LEU A 73 -3.56 -9.41 -2.02
C LEU A 73 -2.80 -9.47 -3.35
N VAL A 74 -1.97 -10.50 -3.54
CA VAL A 74 -1.28 -10.75 -4.81
C VAL A 74 -2.30 -10.99 -5.92
N THR A 75 -3.31 -11.81 -5.65
CA THR A 75 -4.35 -12.13 -6.64
C THR A 75 -5.16 -10.89 -7.03
N LEU A 76 -5.46 -9.98 -6.09
CA LEU A 76 -6.11 -8.70 -6.40
C LEU A 76 -5.28 -7.81 -7.35
N CYS A 77 -3.97 -8.03 -7.43
CA CYS A 77 -3.07 -7.33 -8.35
C CYS A 77 -3.00 -8.00 -9.75
N THR A 78 -3.75 -9.07 -9.98
CA THR A 78 -3.79 -9.82 -11.24
C THR A 78 -5.18 -9.76 -11.89
N ASP A 79 -5.28 -10.26 -13.12
CA ASP A 79 -6.55 -10.36 -13.84
C ASP A 79 -7.49 -11.44 -13.26
N GLU A 80 -7.02 -12.25 -12.30
CA GLU A 80 -7.79 -13.30 -11.64
C GLU A 80 -8.60 -12.79 -10.43
N VAL A 81 -8.67 -11.48 -10.23
CA VAL A 81 -9.37 -10.80 -9.14
C VAL A 81 -10.86 -11.18 -9.02
N THR A 82 -11.47 -11.59 -10.14
CA THR A 82 -12.89 -11.97 -10.24
C THR A 82 -13.27 -13.14 -9.32
N GLN A 83 -12.30 -14.00 -8.95
CA GLN A 83 -12.55 -15.18 -8.12
C GLN A 83 -12.92 -14.85 -6.65
N TYR A 84 -12.62 -13.64 -6.19
CA TYR A 84 -12.95 -13.17 -4.83
C TYR A 84 -14.05 -12.10 -4.82
N TRP A 85 -14.65 -11.84 -5.96
CA TRP A 85 -15.76 -10.90 -6.09
C TRP A 85 -17.03 -11.52 -5.49
N SER A 86 -17.52 -10.94 -4.39
CA SER A 86 -18.73 -11.43 -3.70
C SER A 86 -19.93 -10.48 -3.74
N THR A 87 -19.81 -9.38 -4.52
CA THR A 87 -20.84 -8.40 -4.87
C THR A 87 -21.51 -7.64 -3.72
N PHE A 88 -21.33 -6.31 -3.71
CA PHE A 88 -22.37 -5.35 -3.33
C PHE A 88 -22.75 -4.55 -4.58
N ASN A 89 -23.91 -4.84 -5.19
CA ASN A 89 -24.63 -3.95 -6.13
C ASN A 89 -24.07 -3.71 -7.56
N SER A 90 -23.26 -4.59 -8.15
CA SER A 90 -22.84 -4.47 -9.57
C SER A 90 -22.50 -5.85 -10.16
N ASP A 91 -22.90 -6.09 -11.41
CA ASP A 91 -22.50 -7.28 -12.19
C ASP A 91 -21.07 -7.16 -12.74
N ASP A 92 -20.47 -5.95 -12.74
CA ASP A 92 -19.14 -5.71 -13.28
C ASP A 92 -18.07 -5.51 -12.20
N VAL A 93 -16.90 -6.10 -12.44
CA VAL A 93 -15.74 -6.07 -11.54
C VAL A 93 -14.99 -4.76 -11.75
N PRO A 94 -14.63 -4.02 -10.68
CA PRO A 94 -14.01 -2.72 -10.81
C PRO A 94 -12.66 -2.83 -11.54
N THR A 95 -12.45 -1.93 -12.49
CA THR A 95 -11.18 -1.82 -13.20
C THR A 95 -10.06 -1.35 -12.26
N PRO A 96 -8.78 -1.66 -12.55
CA PRO A 96 -7.65 -1.17 -11.75
C PRO A 96 -7.64 0.35 -11.56
N MET A 97 -8.07 1.10 -12.60
CA MET A 97 -8.16 2.56 -12.53
C MET A 97 -9.26 3.03 -11.57
N GLU A 98 -10.43 2.38 -11.58
CA GLU A 98 -11.50 2.68 -10.61
C GLU A 98 -11.07 2.34 -9.20
N MET A 99 -10.33 1.25 -9.01
CA MET A 99 -9.76 0.88 -7.71
C MET A 99 -8.81 1.97 -7.20
N ALA A 100 -7.90 2.45 -8.04
CA ALA A 100 -6.99 3.54 -7.69
C ALA A 100 -7.74 4.84 -7.32
N GLU A 101 -8.81 5.17 -8.03
CA GLU A 101 -9.63 6.35 -7.73
C GLU A 101 -10.43 6.20 -6.43
N ARG A 102 -10.94 5.00 -6.11
CA ARG A 102 -11.56 4.75 -4.79
C ARG A 102 -10.53 4.81 -3.67
N TRP A 103 -9.34 4.23 -3.86
CA TRP A 103 -8.26 4.32 -2.87
C TRP A 103 -7.92 5.78 -2.50
N LYS A 104 -7.80 6.70 -3.48
CA LYS A 104 -7.55 8.13 -3.22
C LYS A 104 -8.64 8.80 -2.38
N ARG A 105 -9.89 8.30 -2.46
CA ARG A 105 -11.04 8.82 -1.69
C ARG A 105 -11.23 8.14 -0.34
N SER A 106 -10.60 6.98 -0.14
CA SER A 106 -10.72 6.14 1.05
C SER A 106 -10.28 6.84 2.33
N ARG A 107 -10.71 6.29 3.47
CA ARG A 107 -10.25 6.70 4.80
C ARG A 107 -8.73 6.54 4.94
N ILE A 108 -8.18 5.44 4.42
CA ILE A 108 -6.77 5.06 4.58
C ILE A 108 -5.86 6.11 3.96
N PHE A 109 -6.18 6.56 2.74
CA PHE A 109 -5.43 7.65 2.10
C PHE A 109 -5.45 8.93 2.95
N LYS A 110 -6.62 9.31 3.47
CA LYS A 110 -6.78 10.55 4.25
C LYS A 110 -6.08 10.47 5.60
N GLN A 111 -6.04 9.30 6.22
CA GLN A 111 -5.51 9.09 7.57
C GLN A 111 -4.00 8.90 7.57
N TYR A 112 -3.46 8.06 6.69
CA TYR A 112 -2.05 7.68 6.74
C TYR A 112 -1.21 8.43 5.71
N ILE A 113 -1.75 8.64 4.50
CA ILE A 113 -0.95 9.11 3.37
C ILE A 113 -0.96 10.63 3.28
N LYS A 114 -2.12 11.26 3.35
CA LYS A 114 -2.26 12.72 3.22
C LYS A 114 -1.43 13.51 4.26
N PRO A 115 -1.39 13.15 5.55
CA PRO A 115 -0.59 13.90 6.53
C PRO A 115 0.90 13.78 6.25
N ARG A 116 1.39 12.59 5.89
CA ARG A 116 2.80 12.34 5.55
C ARG A 116 3.25 13.08 4.31
N PHE A 117 2.40 13.13 3.28
CA PHE A 117 2.70 13.97 2.10
C PHE A 117 2.76 15.45 2.48
N HIS A 118 1.87 15.91 3.34
CA HIS A 118 1.87 17.30 3.80
C HIS A 118 3.14 17.64 4.60
N GLU A 119 3.51 16.75 5.53
CA GLU A 119 4.75 16.83 6.28
C GLU A 119 5.98 16.82 5.36
N ALA A 120 6.07 15.87 4.43
CA ALA A 120 7.17 15.78 3.48
C ALA A 120 7.31 17.03 2.61
N VAL A 121 6.20 17.63 2.16
CA VAL A 121 6.22 18.90 1.42
C VAL A 121 6.73 20.05 2.29
N ASN A 122 6.29 20.11 3.55
CA ASN A 122 6.71 21.16 4.48
C ASN A 122 8.20 21.02 4.84
N HIS A 123 8.67 19.81 5.13
CA HIS A 123 10.08 19.52 5.40
C HIS A 123 10.95 19.72 4.15
N GLY A 124 10.46 19.32 2.96
CA GLY A 124 11.17 19.49 1.69
C GLY A 124 11.35 20.95 1.27
N ARG A 125 10.42 21.84 1.63
CA ARG A 125 10.54 23.30 1.39
C ARG A 125 11.52 23.98 2.34
N CYS A 126 11.74 23.43 3.53
CA CYS A 126 12.64 24.00 4.50
C CYS A 126 14.10 23.67 4.13
N LYS A 127 14.77 24.61 3.44
CA LYS A 127 16.18 24.47 3.01
C LYS A 127 17.15 24.26 4.17
N GLU A 128 16.80 24.73 5.37
CA GLU A 128 17.65 24.66 6.56
C GLU A 128 17.59 23.28 7.23
N SER A 129 16.44 22.59 7.17
CA SER A 129 16.27 21.26 7.80
C SER A 129 16.40 20.08 6.82
N ASN A 130 16.39 20.32 5.51
CA ASN A 130 16.53 19.25 4.52
C ASN A 130 17.98 19.12 4.04
N THR A 131 18.72 18.19 4.66
CA THR A 131 20.14 17.91 4.36
C THR A 131 20.38 17.44 2.93
N VAL A 132 19.38 16.84 2.27
CA VAL A 132 19.46 16.42 0.86
C VAL A 132 19.55 17.64 -0.05
N ASN A 133 18.72 18.66 0.19
CA ASN A 133 18.72 19.91 -0.58
C ASN A 133 19.98 20.76 -0.37
N GLN A 134 20.80 20.44 0.63
CA GLN A 134 22.09 21.06 0.89
C GLN A 134 23.25 20.34 0.19
N MET A 135 22.97 19.26 -0.54
CA MET A 135 24.01 18.52 -1.24
C MET A 135 24.46 19.24 -2.53
N PRO A 136 25.77 19.25 -2.81
CA PRO A 136 26.36 20.07 -3.88
C PRO A 136 25.96 19.66 -5.30
N TRP A 137 25.35 18.49 -5.49
CA TRP A 137 24.95 17.96 -6.81
C TRP A 137 23.50 18.32 -7.20
N ILE A 138 22.74 19.00 -6.33
CA ILE A 138 21.33 19.40 -6.59
C ILE A 138 21.23 20.82 -7.19
N THR A 139 22.35 21.54 -7.36
CA THR A 139 22.36 22.93 -7.88
C THR A 139 22.74 22.97 -9.36
#